data_AF-A0A5M3MLF8-F1
#
_entry.id   AF-A0A5M3MLF8-F1
#
_cell.length_a   1.000
_cell.length_b   1.000
_cell.length_c   1.000
_cell.angle_alpha   90.00
_cell.angle_beta   90.00
_cell.angle_gamma   90.00
#
_symmetry.space_group_name_H-M   'P 1'
#
loop_
_entity.id
_entity.type
_entity.pdbx_description
1 polymer ?
#
loop_
_entity_poly.entity_id
_entity_poly.type
_entity_poly.pdbx_seq_one_letter_code
_entity_poly.pdbx_strand_id
1 'polypeptide(L)'
;MNNLALTLLRQGKLDEAEELQTHVLEASKKVLGPEHPSTLSSMNNLAGTLKQQGKLDEAEELETQVLEARKRVLGPEHPSTLTSMANLASTLWQQGKLDEAEELETQVLEARKRVLGPEHPSTLTSMANLA
;
A
#
# COMPACT_ATOMS: atom_id res chain seq x y z
N MET A 1 -12.22 12.11 6.54
CA MET A 1 -12.00 12.14 5.08
C MET A 1 -11.86 10.75 4.46
N ASN A 2 -11.21 9.76 5.09
CA ASN A 2 -11.16 8.37 4.59
C ASN A 2 -12.53 7.78 4.20
N ASN A 3 -13.58 8.06 4.98
CA ASN A 3 -14.92 7.52 4.69
C ASN A 3 -15.57 8.11 3.42
N LEU A 4 -15.23 9.35 3.05
CA LEU A 4 -15.78 9.99 1.85
C LEU A 4 -15.10 9.47 0.59
N ALA A 5 -13.76 9.38 0.59
CA ALA A 5 -13.02 8.78 -0.52
C ALA A 5 -13.45 7.32 -0.78
N LEU A 6 -13.62 6.51 0.27
CA LEU A 6 -14.14 5.13 0.13
C LEU A 6 -15.56 5.08 -0.45
N THR A 7 -16.39 6.09 -0.16
CA THR A 7 -17.74 6.18 -0.72
C THR A 7 -17.70 6.54 -2.20
N LEU A 8 -16.84 7.47 -2.60
CA LEU A 8 -16.61 7.85 -4.00
C LEU A 8 -16.08 6.66 -4.82
N LEU A 9 -15.13 5.89 -4.27
CA LEU A 9 -14.64 4.66 -4.88
C LEU A 9 -15.77 3.65 -5.14
N ARG A 10 -16.66 3.44 -4.15
CA ARG A 10 -17.82 2.54 -4.31
C ARG A 10 -18.84 3.03 -5.32
N GLN A 11 -18.86 4.33 -5.62
CA GLN A 11 -19.72 4.94 -6.64
C GLN A 11 -19.05 5.03 -8.01
N GLY A 12 -17.81 4.55 -8.17
CA GLY A 12 -17.05 4.63 -9.42
C GLY A 12 -16.50 6.01 -9.74
N LYS A 13 -16.55 6.94 -8.78
CA LYS A 13 -16.08 8.32 -8.91
C LYS A 13 -14.60 8.42 -8.56
N LEU A 14 -13.77 7.74 -9.34
CA LEU A 14 -12.35 7.56 -9.05
C LEU A 14 -11.57 8.88 -9.12
N ASP A 15 -11.84 9.73 -10.11
CA ASP A 15 -11.14 11.01 -10.27
C ASP A 15 -11.42 11.98 -9.10
N GLU A 16 -12.67 12.01 -8.64
CA GLU A 16 -13.08 12.81 -7.48
C GLU A 16 -12.43 12.29 -6.18
N ALA A 17 -12.24 10.97 -6.07
CA ALA A 17 -11.55 10.36 -4.95
C ALA A 17 -10.04 10.69 -4.96
N GLU A 18 -9.41 10.65 -6.13
CA GLU A 18 -8.00 11.02 -6.33
C GLU A 18 -7.75 12.48 -5.96
N GLU A 19 -8.56 13.42 -6.46
CA GLU A 19 -8.43 14.85 -6.16
C GLU A 19 -8.53 15.11 -4.65
N LEU A 20 -9.56 14.54 -4.01
CA LEU A 20 -9.76 14.67 -2.57
C LEU A 20 -8.58 14.08 -1.77
N GLN A 21 -8.10 12.89 -2.14
CA GLN A 21 -6.99 12.23 -1.46
C GLN A 21 -5.67 12.99 -1.65
N THR A 22 -5.45 13.59 -2.82
CA THR A 22 -4.28 14.44 -3.11
C THR A 22 -4.27 15.66 -2.19
N HIS A 23 -5.39 16.37 -2.06
CA HIS A 23 -5.50 17.49 -1.12
C HIS A 23 -5.27 17.08 0.35
N VAL A 24 -5.81 15.92 0.76
CA VAL A 24 -5.58 15.37 2.10
C VAL A 24 -4.10 15.05 2.32
N LEU A 25 -3.43 14.50 1.31
CA LEU A 25 -2.01 14.17 1.37
C LEU A 25 -1.16 15.42 1.53
N GLU A 26 -1.39 16.46 0.72
CA GLU A 26 -0.67 17.73 0.80
C GLU A 26 -0.83 18.39 2.17
N ALA A 27 -2.06 18.45 2.68
CA ALA A 27 -2.35 18.98 4.01
C ALA A 27 -1.65 18.17 5.12
N SER A 28 -1.67 16.83 5.01
CA SER A 28 -1.02 15.95 5.99
C SER A 28 0.51 16.12 5.97
N LYS A 29 1.13 16.18 4.78
CA LYS A 29 2.56 16.45 4.62
C LYS A 29 2.96 17.77 5.28
N LYS A 30 2.15 18.82 5.11
CA LYS A 30 2.42 20.16 5.67
C LYS A 30 2.26 20.23 7.19
N VAL A 31 1.23 19.57 7.73
CA VAL A 31 0.87 19.68 9.16
C VAL A 31 1.61 18.65 10.03
N LEU A 32 1.71 17.42 9.55
CA LEU A 32 2.22 16.28 10.32
C LEU A 32 3.63 15.85 9.90
N GLY A 33 4.06 16.23 8.70
CA GLY A 33 5.31 15.81 8.08
C GLY A 33 5.15 14.59 7.17
N PRO A 34 6.17 14.33 6.32
CA PRO A 34 6.11 13.31 5.27
C PRO A 34 6.08 11.86 5.80
N GLU A 35 6.75 11.59 6.92
CA GLU A 35 6.88 10.24 7.49
C GLU A 35 5.85 9.94 8.59
N HIS A 36 4.94 10.88 8.88
CA HIS A 36 3.92 10.66 9.90
C HIS A 36 2.96 9.53 9.49
N PRO A 37 2.55 8.62 10.40
CA PRO A 37 1.70 7.47 10.07
C PRO A 37 0.42 7.82 9.30
N SER A 38 -0.21 8.96 9.63
CA SER A 38 -1.39 9.45 8.90
C SER A 38 -1.07 9.91 7.48
N THR A 39 0.08 10.55 7.25
CA THR A 39 0.54 10.95 5.92
C THR A 39 0.80 9.72 5.07
N LEU A 40 1.51 8.73 5.62
CA LEU A 40 1.79 7.46 4.95
C LEU A 40 0.51 6.67 4.64
N SER A 41 -0.49 6.73 5.52
CA SER A 41 -1.80 6.11 5.27
C SER A 41 -2.55 6.82 4.13
N SER A 42 -2.48 8.15 4.06
CA SER A 42 -3.07 8.92 2.95
C SER A 42 -2.40 8.59 1.61
N MET A 43 -1.07 8.44 1.57
CA MET A 43 -0.34 8.00 0.37
C MET A 43 -0.79 6.61 -0.09
N ASN A 44 -0.90 5.66 0.83
CA ASN A 44 -1.38 4.30 0.52
C ASN A 44 -2.82 4.30 -0.03
N ASN A 45 -3.69 5.17 0.49
CA ASN A 45 -5.06 5.29 0.00
C ASN A 45 -5.12 5.89 -1.41
N LEU A 46 -4.28 6.90 -1.70
CA LEU A 46 -4.15 7.48 -3.03
C LEU A 46 -3.62 6.45 -4.04
N ALA A 47 -2.58 5.69 -3.68
CA ALA A 47 -2.07 4.61 -4.52
C ALA A 47 -3.15 3.55 -4.83
N GLY A 48 -3.98 3.20 -3.85
CA GLY A 48 -5.12 2.29 -4.07
C GLY A 48 -6.13 2.81 -5.08
N THR A 49 -6.42 4.12 -5.08
CA THR A 49 -7.31 4.76 -6.07
C THR A 49 -6.67 4.78 -7.46
N LEU A 50 -5.41 5.19 -7.55
CA LEU A 50 -4.64 5.22 -8.81
C LEU A 50 -4.58 3.82 -9.44
N LYS A 51 -4.37 2.79 -8.64
CA LYS A 51 -4.42 1.40 -9.08
C LYS A 51 -5.77 1.03 -9.68
N GLN A 52 -6.88 1.43 -9.05
CA GLN A 52 -8.23 1.20 -9.59
C GLN A 52 -8.51 1.96 -10.89
N GLN A 53 -7.84 3.09 -11.12
CA GLN A 53 -7.88 3.83 -12.40
C GLN A 53 -6.97 3.23 -13.47
N GLY A 54 -6.13 2.24 -13.14
CA GLY A 54 -5.11 1.70 -14.04
C GLY A 54 -3.85 2.57 -14.15
N LYS A 55 -3.70 3.60 -13.31
CA LYS A 55 -2.49 4.44 -13.20
C LYS A 55 -1.44 3.73 -12.34
N LEU A 56 -0.96 2.58 -12.83
CA LEU A 56 -0.15 1.66 -12.04
C LEU A 56 1.24 2.23 -11.70
N ASP A 57 1.86 2.97 -12.61
CA ASP A 57 3.19 3.56 -12.38
C ASP A 57 3.17 4.61 -11.26
N GLU A 58 2.13 5.44 -11.19
CA GLU A 58 1.94 6.43 -10.12
C GLU A 58 1.64 5.75 -8.78
N ALA A 59 0.89 4.63 -8.80
CA ALA A 59 0.63 3.83 -7.61
C ALA A 59 1.92 3.17 -7.08
N GLU A 60 2.74 2.60 -7.95
CA GLU A 60 4.04 1.99 -7.62
C GLU A 60 4.98 3.01 -6.96
N GLU A 61 5.06 4.23 -7.51
CA GLU A 61 5.90 5.29 -6.96
C GLU A 61 5.49 5.64 -5.52
N LEU A 62 4.19 5.84 -5.28
CA LEU A 62 3.67 6.15 -3.95
C LEU A 62 3.87 4.99 -2.97
N GLU A 63 3.58 3.75 -3.38
CA GLU A 63 3.75 2.56 -2.54
C GLU A 63 5.22 2.33 -2.16
N THR A 64 6.15 2.59 -3.08
CA THR A 64 7.59 2.55 -2.84
C THR A 64 8.01 3.60 -1.81
N GLN A 65 7.54 4.84 -1.94
CA GLN A 65 7.82 5.90 -0.96
C GLN A 65 7.29 5.52 0.44
N VAL A 66 6.07 4.96 0.52
CA VAL A 66 5.49 4.52 1.79
C VAL A 66 6.29 3.37 2.39
N LEU A 67 6.69 2.38 1.58
CA LEU A 67 7.46 1.23 2.02
C LEU A 67 8.79 1.68 2.65
N GLU A 68 9.54 2.55 1.98
CA GLU A 68 10.83 3.05 2.47
C GLU A 68 10.68 3.89 3.75
N ALA A 69 9.66 4.74 3.82
CA ALA A 69 9.36 5.48 5.05
C ALA A 69 9.00 4.55 6.21
N ARG A 70 8.17 3.52 5.99
CA ARG A 70 7.79 2.56 7.04
C ARG A 70 8.96 1.68 7.48
N LYS A 71 9.83 1.25 6.56
CA LYS A 71 11.08 0.55 6.91
C LYS A 71 11.93 1.40 7.86
N ARG A 72 12.04 2.71 7.61
CA ARG A 72 12.82 3.63 8.45
C ARG A 72 12.18 3.89 9.82
N VAL A 73 10.87 4.11 9.86
CA VAL A 73 10.17 4.53 11.09
C VAL A 73 9.80 3.34 11.98
N LEU A 74 9.40 2.22 11.39
CA LEU A 74 8.82 1.06 12.11
C LEU A 74 9.72 -0.18 12.06
N GLY A 75 10.65 -0.23 11.11
CA GLY A 75 11.47 -1.41 10.82
C GLY A 75 10.90 -2.29 9.69
N PRO A 76 11.74 -3.16 9.10
CA PRO A 76 11.40 -3.94 7.91
C PRO A 76 10.31 -5.00 8.16
N GLU A 77 10.25 -5.56 9.37
CA GLU A 77 9.34 -6.67 9.72
C GLU A 77 8.06 -6.21 10.45
N HIS A 78 7.90 -4.89 10.66
CA HIS A 78 6.69 -4.38 11.28
C HIS A 78 5.46 -4.70 10.41
N PRO A 79 4.31 -5.12 10.99
CA PRO A 79 3.14 -5.51 10.21
C PRO A 79 2.70 -4.48 9.16
N SER A 80 2.72 -3.19 9.48
CA SER A 80 2.41 -2.12 8.51
C SER A 80 3.41 -2.02 7.36
N THR A 81 4.69 -2.31 7.61
CA THR A 81 5.73 -2.36 6.55
C THR A 81 5.45 -3.55 5.64
N LEU A 82 5.12 -4.72 6.21
CA LEU A 82 4.76 -5.93 5.46
C LEU A 82 3.45 -5.77 4.67
N THR A 83 2.51 -4.95 5.14
CA THR A 83 1.31 -4.58 4.36
C THR A 83 1.68 -3.69 3.16
N SER A 84 2.56 -2.70 3.35
CA SER A 84 3.01 -1.85 2.23
C SER A 84 3.78 -2.64 1.17
N MET A 85 4.60 -3.59 1.61
CA MET A 85 5.30 -4.50 0.71
C MET A 85 4.29 -5.33 -0.10
N ALA A 86 3.33 -6.00 0.54
CA ALA A 86 2.29 -6.76 -0.18
C ALA A 86 1.46 -5.91 -1.17
N ASN A 87 1.19 -4.64 -0.84
CA ASN A 87 0.52 -3.72 -1.75
C ASN A 87 1.35 -3.45 -3.01
N LEU A 88 2.65 -3.18 -2.84
CA LEU A 88 3.59 -2.97 -3.95
C LEU A 88 3.68 -4.22 -4.83
N ALA A 89 3.79 -5.42 -4.24
CA ALA A 89 3.77 -6.68 -4.99
C ALA A 89 2.49 -6.81 -5.84
N SER A 90 1.33 -6.48 -5.27
CA SER A 90 0.06 -6.49 -6.00
C SER A 90 0.06 -5.51 -7.18
N THR A 91 0.67 -4.34 -7.06
CA THR A 91 0.76 -3.35 -8.13
C THR A 91 1.72 -3.80 -9.24
N LEU A 92 2.90 -4.31 -8.87
CA LEU A 92 3.88 -4.89 -9.80
C LEU A 92 3.27 -6.05 -10.61
N TRP A 93 2.48 -6.91 -9.95
CA TRP A 93 1.76 -8.00 -10.62
C TRP A 93 0.77 -7.47 -11.66
N GLN A 94 0.02 -6.40 -11.35
CA GLN A 94 -0.92 -5.79 -12.31
C GLN A 94 -0.20 -5.12 -13.50
N GLN A 95 1.04 -4.66 -13.32
CA GLN A 95 1.89 -4.16 -14.40
C GLN A 95 2.49 -5.28 -15.26
N GLY A 96 2.39 -6.55 -14.83
CA GLY A 96 3.05 -7.68 -15.48
C GLY A 96 4.51 -7.86 -15.10
N LYS A 97 5.01 -7.15 -14.08
CA LYS A 97 6.36 -7.35 -13.50
C LYS A 97 6.35 -8.54 -12.53
N LEU A 98 6.11 -9.74 -13.08
CA LEU A 98 5.81 -10.93 -12.29
C LEU A 98 6.96 -11.35 -11.37
N ASP A 99 8.20 -11.32 -11.86
CA ASP A 99 9.37 -11.74 -11.08
C ASP A 99 9.59 -10.84 -9.84
N GLU A 100 9.47 -9.52 -10.02
CA GLU A 100 9.60 -8.55 -8.92
C GLU A 100 8.45 -8.70 -7.91
N ALA A 101 7.24 -8.95 -8.39
CA ALA A 101 6.08 -9.19 -7.53
C ALA A 101 6.22 -10.47 -6.70
N GLU A 102 6.67 -11.57 -7.32
CA GLU A 102 6.88 -12.87 -6.66
C GLU A 102 7.98 -12.78 -5.60
N GLU A 103 9.11 -12.13 -5.92
CA GLU A 103 10.20 -11.93 -4.97
C GLU A 103 9.69 -11.19 -3.71
N LEU A 104 8.94 -10.11 -3.93
CA LEU A 104 8.48 -9.25 -2.87
C LEU A 104 7.39 -9.93 -2.02
N GLU A 105 6.44 -10.65 -2.62
CA GLU A 105 5.41 -11.40 -1.87
C GLU A 105 6.03 -12.60 -1.11
N THR A 106 7.08 -13.23 -1.64
CA THR A 106 7.85 -14.26 -0.92
C THR A 106 8.50 -13.70 0.33
N GLN A 107 9.13 -12.53 0.24
CA GLN A 107 9.69 -11.83 1.41
C GLN A 107 8.60 -11.53 2.45
N VAL A 108 7.42 -11.06 2.02
CA VAL A 108 6.27 -10.82 2.90
C VAL A 108 5.83 -12.10 3.60
N LEU A 109 5.68 -13.21 2.87
CA LEU A 109 5.23 -14.48 3.42
C LEU A 109 6.16 -14.96 4.53
N GLU A 110 7.46 -14.97 4.27
CA GLU A 110 8.46 -15.45 5.24
C GLU A 110 8.55 -14.55 6.47
N ALA A 111 8.44 -13.23 6.29
CA ALA A 111 8.38 -12.29 7.41
C ALA A 111 7.10 -12.47 8.24
N ARG A 112 5.92 -12.61 7.60
CA ARG A 112 4.64 -12.82 8.30
C ARG A 112 4.61 -14.14 9.07
N LYS A 113 5.15 -15.23 8.51
CA LYS A 113 5.32 -16.51 9.23
C LYS A 113 6.10 -16.32 10.52
N ARG A 114 7.19 -15.54 10.48
CA ARG A 114 8.06 -15.29 11.65
C ARG A 114 7.41 -14.39 12.70
N VAL A 115 6.78 -13.30 12.26
CA VAL A 115 6.25 -12.24 13.15
C VAL A 115 4.85 -12.57 13.68
N LEU A 116 3.99 -13.14 12.85
CA LEU A 116 2.58 -13.36 13.14
C LEU A 116 2.23 -14.84 13.35
N GLY A 117 3.07 -15.74 12.85
CA GLY A 117 2.83 -17.18 12.84
C GLY A 117 2.23 -17.69 11.52
N PRO A 118 2.33 -19.00 11.25
CA PRO A 118 1.90 -19.61 10.00
C PRO A 118 0.37 -19.59 9.78
N GLU A 119 -0.43 -19.63 10.85
CA GLU A 119 -1.90 -19.68 10.79
C GLU A 119 -2.56 -18.30 10.83
N HIS A 120 -1.78 -17.22 10.98
CA HIS A 120 -2.32 -15.88 11.04
C HIS A 120 -3.00 -15.52 9.70
N PRO A 121 -4.18 -14.86 9.69
CA PRO A 121 -4.91 -14.55 8.46
C PRO A 121 -4.06 -13.86 7.39
N SER A 122 -3.23 -12.88 7.77
CA SER A 122 -2.33 -12.20 6.83
C SER A 122 -1.25 -13.11 6.24
N THR A 123 -0.79 -14.12 6.97
CA THR A 123 0.16 -15.13 6.45
C THR A 123 -0.54 -16.01 5.42
N LEU A 124 -1.75 -16.47 5.74
CA LEU A 124 -2.58 -17.27 4.83
C LEU A 124 -2.93 -16.51 3.55
N THR A 125 -3.23 -15.20 3.64
CA THR A 125 -3.43 -14.34 2.45
C THR A 125 -2.19 -14.32 1.56
N SER A 126 -0.99 -14.19 2.12
CA SER A 126 0.24 -14.20 1.31
C SER A 126 0.54 -15.56 0.70
N MET A 127 0.18 -16.65 1.37
CA MET A 127 0.25 -17.99 0.75
C MET A 127 -0.68 -18.12 -0.44
N ALA A 128 -1.90 -17.56 -0.35
CA ALA A 128 -2.86 -17.59 -1.44
C ALA A 128 -2.43 -16.70 -2.63
N ASN A 129 -1.75 -15.58 -2.36
CA ASN A 129 -1.24 -14.70 -3.42
C ASN A 129 -0.10 -15.33 -4.24
N LEU A 130 0.65 -16.28 -3.66
CA LEU A 130 1.76 -16.99 -4.31
C LEU A 130 1.36 -18.33 -4.94
N ALA A 131 0.11 -18.75 -4.78
CA ALA A 131 -0.39 -20.05 -5.26
C ALA A 131 -0.95 -19.94 -6.69
#